data_AF-I3ZU24-F1
#
_entry.id   AF-I3ZU24-F1
#
_cell.length_a   1.000
_cell.length_b   1.000
_cell.length_c   1.000
_cell.angle_alpha   90.00
_cell.angle_beta   90.00
_cell.angle_gamma   90.00
#
_symmetry.space_group_name_H-M   'P 1'
#
loop_
_entity.id
_entity.type
_entity.pdbx_description
1 polymer ?
#
loop_
_entity_poly.entity_id
_entity_poly.type
_entity_poly.pdbx_seq_one_letter_code
_entity_poly.pdbx_strand_id
1 'polypeptide(L)'
;MLINRESHIIFTSLVVLAVGFLTGIYYRRVDHILRTGWMIACILLLYRVSGRYERPDGVAGALLSPFFNRGTLAVTSIFLAVHASLVNVPFTDIDLFNVAFRDVDMISHFLGGLVMWLIVTEVLMNLRPDLGRWELLGYSFVVLLAVGIGWEFVEWIGSRFTEGILQETLLNKVRDVLMEQLGALSGLLMVSSRGYPFTPPGR
;
A
#
# COMPACT_ATOMS: atom_id res chain seq x y z
N MET A 1 -16.26 -23.14 9.69
CA MET A 1 -14.92 -22.69 9.32
C MET A 1 -14.78 -21.25 9.81
N LEU A 2 -14.10 -21.03 10.94
CA LEU A 2 -13.89 -19.68 11.47
C LEU A 2 -12.94 -18.96 10.51
N ILE A 3 -13.44 -17.95 9.82
CA ILE A 3 -12.61 -17.09 8.99
C ILE A 3 -11.68 -16.33 9.94
N ASN A 4 -10.36 -16.39 9.71
CA ASN A 4 -9.40 -15.68 10.54
C ASN A 4 -9.60 -14.14 10.39
N ARG A 5 -9.11 -13.35 11.34
CA ARG A 5 -9.32 -11.89 11.36
C ARG A 5 -8.81 -11.20 10.09
N GLU A 6 -7.64 -11.59 9.60
CA GLU A 6 -7.04 -11.06 8.38
C GLU A 6 -7.93 -11.36 7.16
N SER A 7 -8.46 -12.57 7.04
CA SER A 7 -9.39 -12.95 5.97
C SER A 7 -10.69 -12.14 6.02
N HIS A 8 -11.23 -11.83 7.21
CA HIS A 8 -12.38 -10.92 7.33
C HIS A 8 -12.05 -9.50 6.85
N ILE A 9 -10.89 -8.96 7.23
CA ILE A 9 -10.44 -7.64 6.77
C ILE A 9 -10.30 -7.63 5.24
N ILE A 10 -9.60 -8.62 4.68
CA ILE A 10 -9.38 -8.73 3.23
C ILE A 10 -10.71 -8.85 2.48
N PHE A 11 -11.63 -9.68 2.97
CA PHE A 11 -12.96 -9.82 2.37
C PHE A 11 -13.75 -8.50 2.42
N THR A 12 -13.72 -7.80 3.55
CA THR A 12 -14.40 -6.50 3.69
C THR A 12 -13.83 -5.47 2.72
N SER A 13 -12.50 -5.39 2.60
CA SER A 13 -11.83 -4.55 1.61
C SER A 13 -12.23 -4.89 0.18
N LEU A 14 -12.34 -6.17 -0.17
CA LEU A 14 -12.81 -6.62 -1.48
C LEU A 14 -14.25 -6.19 -1.76
N VAL A 15 -15.13 -6.23 -0.75
CA VAL A 15 -16.51 -5.73 -0.88
C VAL A 15 -16.51 -4.23 -1.18
N VAL A 16 -15.71 -3.43 -0.46
CA VAL A 16 -15.58 -1.99 -0.72
C VAL A 16 -15.08 -1.73 -2.14
N LEU A 17 -14.04 -2.44 -2.59
CA LEU A 17 -13.53 -2.33 -3.95
C LEU A 17 -14.57 -2.75 -5.01
N ALA A 18 -15.35 -3.79 -4.74
CA ALA A 18 -16.42 -4.23 -5.63
C ALA A 18 -17.52 -3.17 -5.77
N VAL A 19 -17.88 -2.49 -4.67
CA VAL A 19 -18.80 -1.33 -4.74
C VAL A 19 -18.20 -0.21 -5.59
N GLY A 20 -16.91 0.08 -5.42
CA GLY A 20 -16.20 1.05 -6.27
C GLY A 20 -16.21 0.67 -7.75
N PHE A 21 -15.99 -0.61 -8.07
CA PHE A 21 -16.05 -1.15 -9.43
C PHE A 21 -17.45 -1.01 -10.05
N LEU A 22 -18.50 -1.39 -9.30
CA LEU A 22 -19.89 -1.25 -9.75
C LEU A 22 -20.28 0.22 -9.93
N THR A 23 -19.80 1.12 -9.06
CA THR A 23 -19.97 2.57 -9.20
C THR A 23 -19.32 3.05 -10.51
N GLY A 24 -18.09 2.58 -10.79
CA GLY A 24 -17.41 2.86 -12.06
C GLY A 24 -18.18 2.41 -13.29
N ILE A 25 -18.79 1.21 -13.25
CA ILE A 25 -19.67 0.73 -14.32
C ILE A 25 -20.90 1.64 -14.49
N TYR A 26 -21.58 1.95 -13.38
CA TYR A 26 -22.80 2.76 -13.39
C TYR A 26 -22.57 4.14 -14.03
N TYR A 27 -21.50 4.83 -13.62
CA TYR A 27 -21.12 6.14 -14.15
C TYR A 27 -20.26 6.08 -15.42
N ARG A 28 -20.00 4.88 -15.97
CA ARG A 28 -19.17 4.66 -17.17
C ARG A 28 -17.74 5.24 -17.07
N ARG A 29 -17.15 5.21 -15.87
CA ARG A 29 -15.78 5.66 -15.56
C ARG A 29 -14.77 4.54 -15.82
N VAL A 30 -14.23 4.48 -17.05
CA VAL A 30 -13.30 3.42 -17.49
C VAL A 30 -12.03 3.37 -16.62
N ASP A 31 -11.50 4.53 -16.26
CA ASP A 31 -10.37 4.69 -15.35
C ASP A 31 -10.62 4.02 -13.99
N HIS A 32 -11.82 4.18 -13.43
CA HIS A 32 -12.20 3.59 -12.14
C HIS A 32 -12.42 2.09 -12.25
N ILE A 33 -13.05 1.62 -13.34
CA ILE A 33 -13.24 0.19 -13.61
C ILE A 33 -11.89 -0.53 -13.67
N LEU A 34 -10.94 0.02 -14.43
CA LEU A 34 -9.60 -0.59 -14.57
C LEU A 34 -8.84 -0.60 -13.25
N ARG A 35 -8.85 0.52 -12.51
CA ARG A 35 -8.13 0.63 -11.23
C ARG A 35 -8.67 -0.32 -10.18
N THR A 36 -9.98 -0.30 -9.94
CA THR A 36 -10.63 -1.17 -8.94
C THR A 36 -10.57 -2.64 -9.35
N GLY A 37 -10.75 -2.94 -10.64
CA GLY A 37 -10.59 -4.29 -11.18
C GLY A 37 -9.18 -4.84 -10.97
N TRP A 38 -8.15 -4.02 -11.24
CA TRP A 38 -6.75 -4.39 -10.98
C TRP A 38 -6.50 -4.66 -9.50
N MET A 39 -6.96 -3.78 -8.61
CA MET A 39 -6.81 -3.96 -7.16
C MET A 39 -7.49 -5.23 -6.65
N ILE A 40 -8.71 -5.53 -7.11
CA ILE A 40 -9.42 -6.77 -6.80
C ILE A 40 -8.61 -7.98 -7.29
N ALA A 41 -8.15 -7.97 -8.54
CA ALA A 41 -7.36 -9.06 -9.10
C ALA A 41 -6.06 -9.29 -8.32
N CYS A 42 -5.34 -8.23 -7.97
CA CYS A 42 -4.14 -8.29 -7.14
C CYS A 42 -4.42 -8.90 -5.77
N ILE A 43 -5.44 -8.43 -5.04
CA ILE A 43 -5.76 -8.96 -3.71
C ILE A 43 -6.16 -10.43 -3.80
N LEU A 44 -6.99 -10.82 -4.78
CA LEU A 44 -7.39 -12.22 -4.96
C LEU A 44 -6.20 -13.12 -5.30
N LEU A 45 -5.30 -12.66 -6.16
CA LEU A 45 -4.07 -13.37 -6.49
C LEU A 45 -3.20 -13.57 -5.25
N LEU A 46 -2.91 -12.50 -4.52
CA LEU A 46 -2.08 -12.55 -3.30
C LEU A 46 -2.75 -13.37 -2.18
N TYR A 47 -4.06 -13.28 -2.05
CA TYR A 47 -4.84 -14.11 -1.12
C TYR A 47 -4.72 -15.60 -1.48
N ARG A 48 -4.68 -15.94 -2.77
CA ARG A 48 -4.46 -17.30 -3.23
C ARG A 48 -3.02 -17.74 -2.99
N VAL A 49 -2.04 -16.90 -3.31
CA VAL A 49 -0.60 -17.17 -3.12
C VAL A 49 -0.31 -17.47 -1.65
N SER A 50 -0.64 -16.56 -0.75
CA SER A 50 -0.44 -16.69 0.71
C SER A 50 -1.26 -17.79 1.39
N GLY A 51 -2.14 -18.51 0.69
CA GLY A 51 -2.96 -19.58 1.26
C GLY A 51 -2.73 -20.97 0.69
N ARG A 52 -2.07 -21.06 -0.48
CA ARG A 52 -1.97 -22.33 -1.22
C ARG A 52 -0.55 -22.71 -1.59
N TYR A 53 0.37 -21.75 -1.62
CA TYR A 53 1.73 -21.99 -2.05
C TYR A 53 2.68 -21.78 -0.88
N GLU A 54 3.72 -22.59 -0.84
CA GLU A 54 4.83 -22.39 0.07
C GLU A 54 5.72 -21.27 -0.46
N ARG A 55 6.25 -20.46 0.45
CA ARG A 55 7.22 -19.44 0.10
C ARG A 55 8.49 -20.14 -0.39
N PRO A 56 9.04 -19.77 -1.56
CA PRO A 56 10.29 -20.37 -2.03
C PRO A 56 11.44 -20.08 -1.05
N ASP A 57 12.51 -20.87 -1.12
CA ASP A 57 13.71 -20.63 -0.32
C ASP A 57 14.63 -19.57 -0.94
N GLY A 58 15.62 -19.12 -0.16
CA GLY A 58 16.68 -18.22 -0.61
C GLY A 58 16.21 -16.80 -0.94
N VAL A 59 16.93 -16.14 -1.85
CA VAL A 59 16.73 -14.71 -2.18
C VAL A 59 15.34 -14.43 -2.76
N ALA A 60 14.82 -15.32 -3.63
CA ALA A 60 13.49 -15.18 -4.19
C ALA A 60 12.41 -15.25 -3.08
N GLY A 61 12.57 -16.19 -2.14
CA GLY A 61 11.75 -16.29 -0.94
C GLY A 61 11.72 -15.02 -0.11
N ALA A 62 12.90 -14.45 0.13
CA ALA A 62 13.04 -13.23 0.90
C ALA A 62 12.38 -12.03 0.24
N LEU A 63 12.59 -11.83 -1.07
CA LEU A 63 11.95 -10.75 -1.85
C LEU A 63 10.43 -10.89 -1.90
N LEU A 64 9.92 -12.11 -2.00
CA LEU A 64 8.48 -12.38 -2.08
C LEU A 64 7.82 -12.50 -0.70
N SER A 65 8.59 -12.47 0.38
CA SER A 65 8.09 -12.72 1.74
C SER A 65 6.83 -11.92 2.12
N PRO A 66 6.66 -10.64 1.77
CA PRO A 66 5.46 -9.89 2.15
C PRO A 66 4.17 -10.43 1.50
N PHE A 67 4.29 -11.07 0.34
CA PHE A 67 3.16 -11.63 -0.40
C PHE A 67 2.68 -12.99 0.16
N PHE A 68 3.45 -13.59 1.06
CA PHE A 68 3.06 -14.77 1.82
C PHE A 68 2.58 -14.41 3.24
N ASN A 69 2.71 -13.15 3.67
CA ASN A 69 2.25 -12.68 4.97
C ASN A 69 0.80 -12.18 4.92
N ARG A 70 -0.11 -12.91 5.57
CA ARG A 70 -1.54 -12.57 5.65
C ARG A 70 -1.80 -11.24 6.35
N GLY A 71 -0.98 -10.89 7.34
CA GLY A 71 -1.10 -9.63 8.06
C GLY A 71 -0.73 -8.44 7.17
N THR A 72 0.38 -8.54 6.45
CA THR A 72 0.81 -7.54 5.47
C THR A 72 -0.24 -7.38 4.37
N LEU A 73 -0.75 -8.49 3.81
CA LEU A 73 -1.83 -8.47 2.82
C LEU A 73 -3.12 -7.81 3.35
N ALA A 74 -3.47 -8.01 4.62
CA ALA A 74 -4.64 -7.37 5.22
C ALA A 74 -4.48 -5.84 5.29
N VAL A 75 -3.31 -5.35 5.70
CA VAL A 75 -3.02 -3.90 5.71
C VAL A 75 -3.01 -3.33 4.30
N THR A 76 -2.39 -4.03 3.34
CA THR A 76 -2.44 -3.66 1.91
C THR A 76 -3.86 -3.59 1.38
N SER A 77 -4.73 -4.54 1.77
CA SER A 77 -6.13 -4.56 1.34
C SER A 77 -6.92 -3.37 1.90
N ILE A 78 -6.63 -2.93 3.13
CA ILE A 78 -7.21 -1.71 3.70
C ILE A 78 -6.76 -0.49 2.89
N PHE A 79 -5.44 -0.36 2.65
CA PHE A 79 -4.90 0.75 1.86
C PHE A 79 -5.56 0.84 0.48
N LEU A 80 -5.62 -0.25 -0.28
CA LEU A 80 -6.21 -0.25 -1.63
C LEU A 80 -7.70 0.12 -1.61
N ALA A 81 -8.46 -0.41 -0.64
CA ALA A 81 -9.87 -0.07 -0.50
C ALA A 81 -10.09 1.41 -0.15
N VAL A 82 -9.28 1.97 0.75
CA VAL A 82 -9.32 3.40 1.09
C VAL A 82 -8.93 4.24 -0.12
N HIS A 83 -7.77 3.97 -0.73
CA HIS A 83 -7.28 4.70 -1.91
C HIS A 83 -8.32 4.74 -3.03
N ALA A 84 -8.90 3.59 -3.39
CA ALA A 84 -9.95 3.52 -4.40
C ALA A 84 -11.18 4.36 -4.04
N SER A 85 -11.56 4.38 -2.75
CA SER A 85 -12.71 5.14 -2.26
C SER A 85 -12.46 6.65 -2.24
N LEU A 86 -11.20 7.10 -2.12
CA LEU A 86 -10.85 8.52 -2.17
C LEU A 86 -10.85 9.04 -3.61
N VAL A 87 -10.38 8.22 -4.56
CA VAL A 87 -10.39 8.55 -5.99
C VAL A 87 -11.80 8.47 -6.58
N ASN A 88 -12.65 7.63 -5.99
CA ASN A 88 -14.03 7.47 -6.41
C ASN A 88 -14.92 7.23 -5.20
N VAL A 89 -15.50 8.30 -4.66
CA VAL A 89 -16.39 8.17 -3.51
C VAL A 89 -17.54 7.24 -3.89
N PRO A 90 -17.73 6.11 -3.18
CA PRO A 90 -18.75 5.12 -3.52
C PRO A 90 -20.11 5.77 -3.73
N PHE A 91 -20.84 5.30 -4.75
CA PHE A 91 -22.17 5.80 -5.12
C PHE A 91 -22.22 7.24 -5.66
N THR A 92 -21.07 7.84 -5.96
CA THR A 92 -20.97 9.17 -6.59
C THR A 92 -20.00 9.13 -7.78
N ASP A 93 -19.90 10.24 -8.52
CA ASP A 93 -18.88 10.49 -9.53
C ASP A 93 -17.74 11.40 -9.03
N ILE A 94 -17.74 11.71 -7.73
CA ILE A 94 -16.84 12.66 -7.11
C ILE A 94 -15.46 12.01 -6.90
N ASP A 95 -14.47 12.64 -7.49
CA ASP A 95 -13.06 12.37 -7.26
C ASP A 95 -12.53 13.33 -6.19
N LEU A 96 -12.43 12.87 -4.94
CA LEU A 96 -11.84 13.67 -3.86
C LEU A 96 -10.34 13.85 -4.06
N PHE A 97 -9.68 12.90 -4.71
CA PHE A 97 -8.24 12.82 -4.87
C PHE A 97 -7.71 13.87 -5.85
N ASN A 98 -8.24 13.92 -7.07
CA ASN A 98 -7.72 14.80 -8.13
C ASN A 98 -8.51 16.11 -8.30
N VAL A 99 -9.78 16.16 -7.88
CA VAL A 99 -10.68 17.25 -8.30
C VAL A 99 -11.23 18.02 -7.11
N ALA A 100 -11.88 17.36 -6.16
CA ALA A 100 -12.70 18.03 -5.15
C ALA A 100 -11.93 18.45 -3.89
N PHE A 101 -10.91 17.69 -3.46
CA PHE A 101 -10.21 17.95 -2.20
C PHE A 101 -8.75 17.48 -2.26
N ARG A 102 -7.91 18.26 -2.96
CA ARG A 102 -6.52 17.93 -3.31
C ARG A 102 -5.57 17.57 -2.15
N ASP A 103 -5.94 17.82 -0.90
CA ASP A 103 -5.17 17.39 0.28
C ASP A 103 -5.53 15.97 0.76
N VAL A 104 -6.52 15.32 0.14
CA VAL A 104 -6.95 13.96 0.49
C VAL A 104 -5.97 12.90 -0.04
N ASP A 105 -5.15 13.26 -1.02
CA ASP A 105 -4.01 12.46 -1.47
C ASP A 105 -3.03 12.11 -0.32
N MET A 106 -2.89 12.98 0.67
CA MET A 106 -2.10 12.77 1.89
C MET A 106 -2.50 11.50 2.63
N ILE A 107 -3.78 11.13 2.64
CA ILE A 107 -4.26 9.90 3.29
C ILE A 107 -3.73 8.68 2.53
N SER A 108 -3.71 8.76 1.20
CA SER A 108 -3.12 7.71 0.37
C SER A 108 -1.62 7.60 0.56
N HIS A 109 -0.88 8.72 0.57
CA HIS A 109 0.57 8.69 0.83
C HIS A 109 0.88 8.15 2.22
N PHE A 110 0.09 8.52 3.23
CA PHE A 110 0.23 7.95 4.58
C PHE A 110 0.03 6.44 4.61
N LEU A 111 -1.09 5.94 4.07
CA LEU A 111 -1.37 4.50 4.07
C LEU A 111 -0.43 3.74 3.12
N GLY A 112 -0.01 4.36 2.02
CA GLY A 112 0.98 3.86 1.09
C GLY A 112 2.34 3.70 1.75
N GLY A 113 2.83 4.71 2.45
CA GLY A 113 4.07 4.66 3.22
C GLY A 113 4.04 3.61 4.33
N LEU A 114 2.91 3.45 5.02
CA LEU A 114 2.70 2.34 5.97
C LEU A 114 2.90 0.98 5.30
N VAL A 115 2.18 0.71 4.21
CA VAL A 115 2.25 -0.58 3.51
C VAL A 115 3.64 -0.82 2.91
N MET A 116 4.21 0.19 2.25
CA MET A 116 5.53 0.10 1.64
C MET A 116 6.62 -0.12 2.68
N TRP A 117 6.54 0.55 3.83
CA TRP A 117 7.46 0.32 4.92
C TRP A 117 7.37 -1.11 5.46
N LEU A 118 6.16 -1.66 5.63
CA LEU A 118 5.97 -3.06 6.06
C LEU A 118 6.60 -4.04 5.05
N ILE A 119 6.35 -3.83 3.76
CA ILE A 119 6.93 -4.64 2.67
C ILE A 119 8.46 -4.57 2.69
N VAL A 120 9.02 -3.36 2.69
CA VAL A 120 10.48 -3.14 2.69
C VAL A 120 11.13 -3.76 3.92
N THR A 121 10.55 -3.54 5.10
CA THR A 121 11.08 -4.06 6.36
C THR A 121 11.07 -5.59 6.37
N GLU A 122 9.97 -6.21 5.92
CA GLU A 122 9.85 -7.67 5.85
C GLU A 122 10.83 -8.27 4.83
N VAL A 123 11.00 -7.64 3.66
CA VAL A 123 12.02 -8.03 2.68
C VAL A 123 13.42 -7.94 3.28
N LEU A 124 13.78 -6.82 3.90
CA LEU A 124 15.11 -6.62 4.50
C LEU A 124 15.38 -7.63 5.62
N MET A 125 14.39 -7.90 6.48
CA MET A 125 14.50 -8.88 7.55
C MET A 125 14.79 -10.30 7.03
N ASN A 126 14.24 -10.66 5.86
CA ASN A 126 14.45 -11.97 5.26
C ASN A 126 15.71 -12.03 4.38
N LEU A 127 16.12 -10.93 3.73
CA LEU A 127 17.34 -10.86 2.93
C LEU A 127 18.60 -10.77 3.78
N ARG A 128 18.48 -10.08 4.93
CA ARG A 128 19.59 -9.75 5.82
C ARG A 128 19.22 -10.09 7.26
N PRO A 129 19.07 -11.39 7.58
CA PRO A 129 18.71 -11.85 8.92
C PRO A 129 19.80 -11.56 9.96
N ASP A 130 21.00 -11.18 9.52
CA ASP A 130 22.13 -10.77 10.35
C ASP A 130 22.00 -9.36 10.93
N LEU A 131 21.06 -8.54 10.45
CA LEU A 131 20.89 -7.16 10.91
C LEU A 131 20.31 -7.09 12.32
N GLY A 132 20.93 -6.28 13.17
CA GLY A 132 20.35 -5.89 14.44
C GLY A 132 19.09 -5.06 14.23
N ARG A 133 18.22 -5.01 15.27
CA ARG A 133 16.95 -4.27 15.21
C ARG A 133 17.11 -2.84 14.70
N TRP A 134 18.09 -2.10 15.22
CA TRP A 134 18.27 -0.69 14.88
C TRP A 134 18.79 -0.47 13.47
N GLU A 135 19.62 -1.39 12.96
CA GLU A 135 20.11 -1.34 11.59
C GLU A 135 18.99 -1.67 10.60
N LEU A 136 18.19 -2.71 10.87
CA LEU A 136 17.01 -3.06 10.08
C LEU A 136 16.06 -1.86 9.99
N LEU A 137 15.75 -1.23 11.13
CA LEU A 137 14.88 -0.06 11.17
C LEU A 137 15.49 1.11 10.39
N GLY A 138 16.75 1.46 10.65
CA GLY A 138 17.43 2.54 9.94
C GLY A 138 17.42 2.34 8.42
N TYR A 139 17.80 1.16 7.94
CA TYR A 139 17.80 0.85 6.52
C TYR A 139 16.40 0.83 5.91
N SER A 140 15.39 0.31 6.62
CA SER A 140 14.01 0.31 6.11
C SER A 140 13.47 1.73 5.86
N PHE A 141 13.76 2.68 6.75
CA PHE A 141 13.36 4.08 6.59
C PHE A 141 14.14 4.80 5.48
N VAL A 142 15.43 4.51 5.33
CA VAL A 142 16.26 5.08 4.25
C VAL A 142 15.81 4.56 2.89
N VAL A 143 15.54 3.25 2.78
CA VAL A 143 15.03 2.65 1.54
C VAL A 143 13.66 3.23 1.20
N LEU A 144 12.76 3.35 2.18
CA LEU A 144 11.45 3.97 1.95
C LEU A 144 11.59 5.41 1.45
N LEU A 145 12.44 6.23 2.09
CA LEU A 145 12.67 7.61 1.67
C LEU A 145 13.18 7.69 0.23
N ALA A 146 14.10 6.81 -0.15
CA ALA A 146 14.61 6.73 -1.52
C ALA A 146 13.51 6.33 -2.53
N VAL A 147 12.65 5.38 -2.15
CA VAL A 147 11.49 4.96 -2.96
C VAL A 147 10.48 6.10 -3.10
N GLY A 148 10.13 6.79 -2.02
CA GLY A 148 9.20 7.91 -2.01
C GLY A 148 9.67 9.07 -2.88
N ILE A 149 10.92 9.51 -2.69
CA ILE A 149 11.52 10.54 -3.56
C ILE A 149 11.54 10.09 -5.03
N GLY A 150 11.89 8.82 -5.27
CA GLY A 150 11.90 8.24 -6.62
C GLY A 150 10.51 8.22 -7.26
N TRP A 151 9.48 7.86 -6.50
CA TRP A 151 8.09 7.87 -6.95
C TRP A 151 7.64 9.27 -7.34
N GLU A 152 7.82 10.26 -6.45
CA GLU A 152 7.44 11.65 -6.71
C GLU A 152 8.19 12.25 -7.91
N PHE A 153 9.46 11.87 -8.08
CA PHE A 153 10.24 12.28 -9.25
C PHE A 153 9.71 11.68 -10.55
N VAL A 154 9.36 10.39 -10.56
CA VAL A 154 8.76 9.72 -11.72
C VAL A 154 7.40 10.34 -12.04
N GLU A 155 6.59 10.62 -11.03
CA GLU A 155 5.28 11.26 -11.21
C GLU A 155 5.43 12.67 -11.79
N TRP A 156 6.37 13.45 -11.28
CA TRP A 156 6.68 14.79 -11.79
C TRP A 156 7.21 14.78 -13.25
N ILE A 157 7.94 13.74 -13.65
CA ILE A 157 8.31 13.54 -15.06
C ILE A 157 7.07 13.12 -15.87
N GLY A 158 6.27 12.20 -15.37
CA GLY A 158 5.08 11.65 -16.04
C GLY A 158 3.99 12.68 -16.30
N SER A 159 3.81 13.65 -15.39
CA SER A 159 2.86 14.76 -15.55
C SER A 159 3.18 15.65 -16.75
N ARG A 160 4.42 15.63 -17.26
CA ARG A 160 4.79 16.34 -18.49
C ARG A 160 4.27 15.67 -19.77
N PHE A 161 3.88 14.40 -19.68
CA PHE A 161 3.42 13.59 -20.83
C PHE A 161 1.91 13.34 -20.81
N THR A 162 1.21 13.79 -19.77
CA THR A 162 -0.22 13.56 -19.60
C THR A 162 -0.90 14.89 -19.23
N GLU A 163 -1.71 15.43 -20.14
CA GLU A 163 -2.36 16.74 -19.98
C GLU A 163 -3.37 16.81 -18.81
N GLY A 164 -3.64 15.68 -18.13
CA GLY A 164 -4.60 15.57 -17.03
C GLY A 164 -4.01 15.31 -15.64
N ILE A 165 -2.69 15.13 -15.50
CA ILE A 165 -2.06 15.05 -14.18
C ILE A 165 -1.74 16.48 -13.75
N LEU A 166 -2.27 16.89 -12.60
CA LEU A 166 -2.04 18.21 -12.00
C LEU A 166 -0.54 18.55 -12.07
N GLN A 167 -0.20 19.75 -12.57
CA GLN A 167 1.13 20.30 -12.35
C GLN A 167 1.28 20.63 -10.87
N GLU A 168 1.66 19.62 -10.10
CA GLU A 168 1.81 19.73 -8.67
C GLU A 168 3.06 20.53 -8.30
N THR A 169 2.95 21.29 -7.21
CA THR A 169 4.06 22.09 -6.72
C THR A 169 5.10 21.19 -6.05
N LEU A 170 6.35 21.66 -6.02
CA LEU A 170 7.40 20.97 -5.25
C LEU A 170 7.02 20.79 -3.77
N LEU A 171 6.23 21.72 -3.20
CA LEU A 171 5.77 21.62 -1.82
C LEU A 171 4.81 20.45 -1.60
N ASN A 172 3.94 20.15 -2.57
CA ASN A 172 3.05 18.97 -2.50
C ASN A 172 3.89 17.69 -2.48
N LYS A 173 4.85 17.58 -3.41
CA LYS A 173 5.76 16.43 -3.49
C LYS A 173 6.54 16.21 -2.19
N VAL A 174 7.01 17.28 -1.54
CA VAL A 174 7.65 17.18 -0.22
C VAL A 174 6.66 16.70 0.86
N ARG A 175 5.44 17.24 0.88
CA ARG A 175 4.38 16.83 1.80
C ARG A 175 4.04 15.35 1.63
N ASP A 176 3.98 14.86 0.40
CA ASP A 176 3.62 13.48 0.08
C ASP A 176 4.68 12.50 0.61
N VAL A 177 5.96 12.78 0.36
CA VAL A 177 7.08 12.04 0.98
C VAL A 177 7.02 12.10 2.50
N LEU A 178 6.71 13.26 3.11
CA LEU A 178 6.56 13.36 4.56
C LEU A 178 5.41 12.47 5.07
N MET A 179 4.27 12.45 4.38
CA MET A 179 3.13 11.61 4.74
C MET A 179 3.49 10.12 4.66
N GLU A 180 4.29 9.71 3.69
CA GLU A 180 4.80 8.34 3.61
C GLU A 180 5.64 7.96 4.83
N GLN A 181 6.54 8.86 5.26
CA GLN A 181 7.36 8.64 6.46
C GLN A 181 6.50 8.59 7.74
N LEU A 182 5.45 9.40 7.84
CA LEU A 182 4.49 9.33 8.95
C LEU A 182 3.70 8.01 8.96
N GLY A 183 3.35 7.50 7.77
CA GLY A 183 2.78 6.16 7.59
C GLY A 183 3.71 5.07 8.10
N ALA A 184 4.99 5.15 7.73
CA ALA A 184 6.04 4.24 8.18
C ALA A 184 6.24 4.25 9.70
N LEU A 185 6.18 5.43 10.35
CA LEU A 185 6.19 5.53 11.81
C LEU A 185 5.01 4.78 12.45
N SER A 186 3.83 4.84 11.83
CA SER A 186 2.69 4.05 12.28
C SER A 186 2.92 2.55 12.12
N GLY A 187 3.59 2.14 11.04
CA GLY A 187 4.04 0.75 10.84
C GLY A 187 5.01 0.31 11.93
N LEU A 188 5.99 1.14 12.26
CA LEU A 188 6.94 0.90 13.35
C LEU A 188 6.21 0.71 14.69
N LEU A 189 5.21 1.54 14.98
CA LEU A 189 4.39 1.42 16.18
C LEU A 189 3.60 0.11 16.18
N MET A 190 2.98 -0.28 15.07
CA MET A 190 2.24 -1.54 14.94
C MET A 190 3.15 -2.74 15.21
N VAL A 191 4.30 -2.77 14.56
CA VAL A 191 5.27 -3.86 14.63
C VAL A 191 5.94 -3.91 16.01
N SER A 192 6.31 -2.77 16.60
CA SER A 192 7.00 -2.73 17.90
C SER A 192 6.09 -2.97 19.10
N SER A 193 4.81 -2.56 19.04
CA SER A 193 3.87 -2.70 20.17
C SER A 193 3.04 -3.98 20.11
N ARG A 194 2.75 -4.49 18.90
CA ARG A 194 1.86 -5.64 18.72
C ARG A 194 2.51 -6.84 18.01
N GLY A 195 3.75 -6.70 17.51
CA GLY A 195 4.39 -7.75 16.71
C GLY A 195 3.62 -8.09 15.43
N TYR A 196 2.85 -7.12 14.90
CA TYR A 196 1.98 -7.31 13.74
C TYR A 196 2.38 -6.35 12.61
N PRO A 197 2.43 -6.80 11.35
CA PRO A 197 2.12 -8.17 10.88
C PRO A 197 3.27 -9.17 11.07
N PHE A 198 4.42 -8.70 11.55
CA PHE A 198 5.58 -9.52 11.91
C PHE A 198 6.28 -8.90 13.13
N THR A 199 7.20 -9.65 13.72
CA THR A 199 8.02 -9.20 14.84
C THR A 199 9.46 -8.97 14.34
N PRO A 200 10.06 -7.77 14.55
CA PRO A 200 11.45 -7.54 14.21
C PRO A 200 12.36 -8.44 15.06
N PRO A 201 13.63 -8.63 14.66
CA PRO A 201 14.61 -9.31 15.49
C PRO A 201 14.60 -8.75 16.93
N GLY A 202 14.56 -9.66 17.91
CA GLY A 202 14.93 -9.32 19.28
C GLY A 202 16.40 -8.88 19.32
N ARG A 203 16.78 -8.06 20.31
CA ARG A 203 18.09 -7.39 20.44
C ARG A 203 19.23 -8.05 19.66
#